data_AF-A0A9N9GH18-F1
#
_entry.id   AF-A0A9N9GH18-F1
#
_cell.length_a   1.000
_cell.length_b   1.000
_cell.length_c   1.000
_cell.angle_alpha   90.00
_cell.angle_beta   90.00
_cell.angle_gamma   90.00
#
_symmetry.space_group_name_H-M   'P 1'
#
loop_
_entity.id
_entity.type
_entity.pdbx_description
1 polymer ?
#
loop_
_entity_poly.entity_id
_entity_poly.type
_entity_poly.pdbx_seq_one_letter_code
_entity_poly.pdbx_strand_id
1 'polypeptide(L)'
;MVATSQYSQYRTRLVMIASTEMVEISHVVNNEILDRFPVPTLKDIREHISNPRTNGRTNAIGDFLIFRTFFNKRFSQDRSIVSAEFSGLSSHIWNTAENNVRGRFKQLAMQTMSMFRDEVPIIWDQE
;
A
#
# COMPACT_ATOMS: atom_id res chain seq x y z
N MET A 1 -23.87 -17.28 6.97
CA MET A 1 -23.87 -16.39 5.79
C MET A 1 -22.59 -15.59 5.84
N VAL A 2 -21.68 -15.78 4.88
CA VAL A 2 -20.42 -15.03 4.82
C VAL A 2 -20.75 -13.69 4.18
N ALA A 3 -20.64 -12.60 4.95
CA ALA A 3 -20.77 -11.26 4.41
C ALA A 3 -19.59 -11.03 3.47
N THR A 4 -19.76 -11.34 2.19
CA THR A 4 -18.74 -11.04 1.19
C THR A 4 -18.64 -9.52 1.16
N SER A 5 -17.51 -8.98 1.65
CA SER A 5 -17.21 -7.56 1.62
C SER A 5 -17.65 -6.96 0.27
N GLN A 6 -18.35 -5.82 0.30
CA GLN A 6 -18.85 -5.10 -0.89
C GLN A 6 -17.75 -4.76 -1.92
N TYR A 7 -16.50 -5.09 -1.64
CA TYR A 7 -15.39 -4.93 -2.58
C TYR A 7 -15.01 -6.22 -3.32
N SER A 8 -15.40 -7.39 -2.82
CA SER A 8 -15.05 -8.70 -3.37
C SER A 8 -15.95 -9.16 -4.52
N GLN A 9 -17.21 -8.68 -4.54
CA GLN A 9 -18.18 -8.99 -5.59
C GLN A 9 -18.04 -8.09 -6.82
N TYR A 10 -17.22 -7.03 -6.73
CA TYR A 10 -17.20 -5.97 -7.72
C TYR A 10 -15.82 -5.80 -8.34
N ARG A 11 -15.79 -5.68 -9.67
CA ARG A 11 -14.59 -5.26 -10.39
C ARG A 11 -14.26 -3.83 -9.95
N THR A 12 -13.17 -3.66 -9.22
CA THR A 12 -12.68 -2.37 -8.74
C THR A 12 -11.49 -1.91 -9.56
N ARG A 13 -11.26 -0.60 -9.65
CA ARG A 13 -10.04 -0.01 -10.22
C ARG A 13 -9.38 0.88 -9.18
N LEU A 14 -8.05 0.93 -9.19
CA LEU A 14 -7.27 1.85 -8.37
C LEU A 14 -6.55 2.84 -9.29
N VAL A 15 -6.88 4.12 -9.16
CA VAL A 15 -6.39 5.20 -10.03
C VAL A 15 -5.76 6.35 -9.22
N MET A 16 -4.80 7.06 -9.81
CA MET A 16 -4.22 8.27 -9.21
C MET A 16 -5.07 9.50 -9.55
N ILE A 17 -5.42 10.29 -8.55
CA ILE A 17 -5.92 11.66 -8.74
C ILE A 17 -4.70 12.59 -8.77
N ALA A 18 -4.21 12.87 -9.97
CA ALA A 18 -2.92 13.54 -10.19
C ALA A 18 -2.81 14.95 -9.57
N SER A 19 -3.92 15.66 -9.37
CA SER A 19 -3.92 17.00 -8.77
C SER A 19 -3.73 16.99 -7.24
N THR A 20 -3.88 15.85 -6.57
CA THR A 20 -3.98 15.78 -5.10
C THR A 20 -3.20 14.66 -4.44
N GLU A 21 -2.36 13.91 -5.18
CA GLU A 21 -1.64 12.72 -4.66
C GLU A 21 -2.56 11.77 -3.88
N MET A 22 -3.78 11.57 -4.38
CA MET A 22 -4.74 10.63 -3.81
C MET A 22 -4.86 9.41 -4.71
N VAL A 23 -5.15 8.27 -4.10
CA VAL A 23 -5.65 7.10 -4.80
C VAL A 23 -7.15 7.00 -4.62
N GLU A 24 -7.83 6.63 -5.70
CA GLU A 24 -9.27 6.40 -5.73
C GLU A 24 -9.55 4.94 -6.06
N ILE A 25 -10.43 4.33 -5.28
CA ILE A 25 -11.04 3.04 -5.58
C ILE A 25 -12.42 3.32 -6.16
N SER A 26 -12.66 2.86 -7.38
CA SER A 26 -13.96 2.98 -8.03
C SER A 26 -14.42 1.66 -8.65
N HIS A 27 -15.74 1.50 -8.80
CA HIS A 27 -16.34 0.42 -9.56
C HIS A 27 -16.05 0.57 -11.05
N VAL A 28 -15.66 -0.53 -11.69
CA VAL A 28 -15.32 -0.54 -13.13
C VAL A 28 -16.55 -0.34 -14.02
N VAL A 29 -17.74 -0.80 -13.59
CA VAL A 29 -18.94 -0.84 -14.45
C VAL A 29 -19.67 0.51 -14.52
N ASN A 30 -19.88 1.16 -13.38
CA ASN A 30 -20.63 2.42 -13.28
C ASN A 30 -19.76 3.63 -12.91
N ASN A 31 -18.44 3.45 -12.76
CA ASN A 31 -17.49 4.48 -12.29
C ASN A 31 -17.83 5.07 -10.92
N GLU A 32 -18.65 4.39 -10.11
CA GLU A 32 -18.98 4.84 -8.77
C GLU A 32 -17.75 4.79 -7.86
N ILE A 33 -17.54 5.86 -7.10
CA ILE A 33 -16.39 6.00 -6.21
C ILE A 33 -16.72 5.29 -4.91
N LEU A 34 -15.92 4.29 -4.57
CA LEU A 34 -16.04 3.52 -3.34
C LEU A 34 -15.27 4.17 -2.19
N ASP A 35 -14.05 4.60 -2.46
CA ASP A 35 -13.21 5.24 -1.45
C ASP A 35 -12.10 6.09 -2.08
N ARG A 36 -11.57 7.04 -1.31
CA ARG A 36 -10.42 7.88 -1.66
C ARG A 36 -9.52 8.04 -0.45
N PHE A 37 -8.21 7.87 -0.65
CA PHE A 37 -7.23 8.09 0.40
C PHE A 37 -5.93 8.66 -0.13
N PRO A 38 -5.20 9.44 0.68
CA PRO A 38 -3.93 10.00 0.27
C PRO A 38 -2.88 8.89 0.04
N VAL A 39 -2.00 9.12 -0.92
CA VAL A 39 -0.75 8.37 -1.03
C VAL A 39 0.09 8.66 0.22
N PRO A 40 0.62 7.64 0.92
CA PRO A 40 1.37 7.83 2.14
C PRO A 40 2.69 8.59 1.88
N THR A 41 3.07 9.45 2.82
CA THR A 41 4.36 10.14 2.81
C THR A 41 5.47 9.23 3.34
N LEU A 42 6.75 9.60 3.12
CA LEU A 42 7.88 8.87 3.71
C LEU A 42 7.84 8.88 5.24
N LYS A 43 7.34 9.97 5.84
CA LYS A 43 7.13 10.05 7.29
C LYS A 43 6.09 9.03 7.76
N ASP A 44 4.95 8.95 7.07
CA ASP A 44 3.92 7.97 7.39
C ASP A 44 4.48 6.54 7.29
N ILE A 45 5.24 6.26 6.22
CA ILE A 45 5.87 4.95 6.01
C ILE A 45 6.82 4.60 7.15
N ARG A 46 7.65 5.56 7.58
CA ARG A 46 8.61 5.34 8.67
C ARG A 46 7.95 5.00 10.01
N GLU A 47 6.79 5.59 10.27
CA GLU A 47 6.02 5.36 11.50
C GLU A 47 5.33 3.98 11.51
N HIS A 48 5.05 3.39 10.35
CA HIS A 48 4.21 2.18 10.23
C HIS A 48 4.94 0.95 9.68
N ILE A 49 6.10 1.12 9.07
CA ILE A 49 6.90 0.04 8.52
C ILE A 49 8.27 0.06 9.19
N SER A 50 8.61 -1.03 9.88
CA SER A 50 9.91 -1.20 10.50
C SER A 50 11.01 -1.36 9.45
N ASN A 51 12.17 -0.75 9.70
CA ASN A 51 13.34 -0.92 8.87
C ASN A 51 13.78 -2.40 8.89
N PRO A 52 13.68 -3.16 7.78
CA PRO A 52 13.99 -4.58 7.78
C PRO A 52 15.47 -4.87 8.11
N ARG A 53 16.36 -3.88 7.92
CA ARG A 53 17.80 -4.00 8.14
C ARG A 53 18.17 -4.08 9.62
N THR A 54 17.33 -3.56 10.53
CA THR A 54 17.54 -3.75 11.98
C THR A 54 17.44 -5.21 12.39
N ASN A 55 16.77 -6.03 11.57
CA ASN A 55 16.61 -7.47 11.77
C ASN A 55 17.46 -8.29 10.78
N GLY A 56 18.49 -7.69 10.18
CA GLY A 56 19.39 -8.35 9.21
C GLY A 56 18.78 -8.63 7.84
N ARG A 57 17.60 -8.08 7.50
CA ARG A 57 16.95 -8.29 6.19
C ARG A 57 17.26 -7.13 5.24
N THR A 58 17.78 -7.44 4.05
CA THR A 58 18.32 -6.44 3.12
C THR A 58 17.32 -5.91 2.08
N ASN A 59 16.29 -6.68 1.71
CA ASN A 59 15.38 -6.36 0.58
C ASN A 59 13.91 -6.71 0.88
N ALA A 60 13.20 -5.94 1.71
CA ALA A 60 11.83 -6.32 2.11
C ALA A 60 10.72 -5.30 1.79
N ILE A 61 11.02 -4.10 1.31
CA ILE A 61 9.99 -3.08 1.08
C ILE A 61 9.61 -3.01 -0.40
N GLY A 62 8.52 -3.69 -0.74
CA GLY A 62 7.88 -3.60 -2.05
C GLY A 62 6.79 -2.51 -2.10
N ASP A 63 6.46 -2.07 -3.31
CA ASP A 63 5.34 -1.17 -3.62
C ASP A 63 4.00 -1.70 -3.07
N PHE A 64 3.72 -2.99 -3.28
CA PHE A 64 2.52 -3.63 -2.74
C PHE A 64 2.50 -3.66 -1.20
N LEU A 65 3.66 -3.84 -0.54
CA LEU A 65 3.72 -3.86 0.92
C LEU A 65 3.32 -2.50 1.51
N ILE A 66 3.78 -1.42 0.89
CA ILE A 66 3.39 -0.06 1.27
C ILE A 66 1.87 0.08 1.09
N PHE A 67 1.35 -0.17 -0.11
CA PHE A 67 -0.09 -0.09 -0.38
C PHE A 67 -0.91 -0.90 0.64
N ARG A 68 -0.60 -2.18 0.81
CA ARG A 68 -1.33 -3.09 1.72
C ARG A 68 -1.32 -2.60 3.16
N THR A 69 -0.19 -2.09 3.65
CA THR A 69 -0.08 -1.60 5.04
C THR A 69 -1.04 -0.45 5.28
N PHE A 70 -1.05 0.55 4.40
CA PHE A 70 -1.90 1.73 4.55
C PHE A 70 -3.37 1.45 4.26
N PHE A 71 -3.64 0.61 3.25
CA PHE A 71 -4.97 0.11 2.96
C PHE A 71 -5.55 -0.61 4.19
N ASN A 72 -4.85 -1.62 4.71
CA ASN A 72 -5.33 -2.38 5.86
C ASN A 72 -5.49 -1.49 7.10
N LYS A 73 -4.59 -0.53 7.33
CA LYS A 73 -4.74 0.41 8.45
C LYS A 73 -6.02 1.22 8.33
N ARG A 74 -6.31 1.78 7.15
CA ARG A 74 -7.54 2.55 6.88
C ARG A 74 -8.78 1.69 7.12
N PHE A 75 -8.82 0.51 6.50
CA PHE A 75 -9.99 -0.36 6.59
C PHE A 75 -10.12 -1.07 7.94
N SER A 76 -9.06 -1.21 8.73
CA SER A 76 -9.15 -1.73 10.11
C SER A 76 -9.90 -0.79 11.07
N GLN A 77 -10.03 0.49 10.71
CA GLN A 77 -10.86 1.44 11.46
C GLN A 77 -12.35 1.25 11.17
N ASP A 78 -12.68 0.59 10.06
CA ASP A 78 -14.03 0.19 9.70
C ASP A 78 -14.35 -1.16 10.34
N ARG A 79 -15.15 -1.15 11.40
CA ARG A 79 -15.54 -2.34 12.17
C ARG A 79 -16.43 -3.30 11.40
N SER A 80 -16.85 -2.96 10.18
CA SER A 80 -17.76 -3.78 9.36
C SER A 80 -17.05 -4.88 8.56
N ILE A 81 -15.72 -4.89 8.48
CA ILE A 81 -14.94 -5.85 7.67
C ILE A 81 -13.96 -6.65 8.55
N VAL A 82 -13.91 -7.97 8.34
CA VAL A 82 -13.06 -8.88 9.14
C VAL A 82 -11.62 -8.88 8.62
N SER A 83 -10.64 -8.94 9.53
CA SER A 83 -9.22 -8.76 9.19
C SER A 83 -8.67 -9.71 8.10
N ALA A 84 -9.16 -10.95 8.06
CA ALA A 84 -8.77 -11.94 7.06
C ALA A 84 -9.18 -11.54 5.63
N GLU A 85 -10.25 -10.75 5.48
CA GLU A 85 -10.76 -10.30 4.19
C GLU A 85 -9.89 -9.17 3.61
N PHE A 86 -9.19 -8.40 4.45
CA PHE A 86 -8.34 -7.29 4.01
C PHE A 86 -7.14 -7.74 3.17
N SER A 87 -6.54 -8.90 3.48
CA SER A 87 -5.39 -9.40 2.74
C SER A 87 -5.77 -9.81 1.31
N GLY A 88 -6.89 -10.52 1.15
CA GLY A 88 -7.43 -10.87 -0.17
C GLY A 88 -7.88 -9.64 -0.95
N LEU A 89 -8.55 -8.71 -0.25
CA LEU A 89 -9.08 -7.50 -0.85
C LEU A 89 -7.99 -6.53 -1.35
N SER A 90 -6.98 -6.25 -0.52
CA SER A 90 -5.84 -5.42 -0.91
C SER A 90 -5.10 -5.99 -2.12
N SER A 91 -4.91 -7.31 -2.17
CA SER A 91 -4.32 -7.98 -3.34
C SER A 91 -5.19 -7.82 -4.59
N HIS A 92 -6.51 -8.02 -4.48
CA HIS A 92 -7.45 -7.85 -5.58
C HIS A 92 -7.42 -6.42 -6.15
N ILE A 93 -7.58 -5.41 -5.30
CA ILE A 93 -7.56 -3.99 -5.71
C ILE A 93 -6.20 -3.60 -6.28
N TRP A 94 -5.10 -4.07 -5.68
CA TRP A 94 -3.77 -3.78 -6.20
C TRP A 94 -3.57 -4.35 -7.61
N ASN A 95 -4.12 -5.51 -7.90
CA ASN A 95 -4.01 -6.12 -9.21
C ASN A 95 -4.72 -5.31 -10.31
N THR A 96 -5.70 -4.49 -9.95
CA THR A 96 -6.39 -3.57 -10.87
C THR A 96 -5.80 -2.16 -10.90
N ALA A 97 -4.69 -1.93 -10.18
CA ALA A 97 -4.03 -0.64 -10.15
C ALA A 97 -3.44 -0.25 -11.51
N GLU A 98 -3.74 0.97 -11.92
CA GLU A 98 -3.18 1.58 -13.12
C GLU A 98 -1.66 1.79 -13.01
N ASN A 99 -1.01 1.92 -14.17
CA ASN A 99 0.45 2.07 -14.26
C ASN A 99 0.99 3.30 -13.52
N ASN A 100 0.22 4.39 -13.47
CA ASN A 100 0.55 5.60 -12.71
C ASN A 100 0.60 5.33 -11.20
N VAL A 101 -0.36 4.60 -10.64
CA VAL A 101 -0.40 4.20 -9.22
C VAL A 101 0.78 3.29 -8.92
N ARG A 102 0.97 2.24 -9.72
CA ARG A 102 2.10 1.30 -9.55
C ARG A 102 3.44 2.01 -9.63
N GLY A 103 3.60 2.90 -10.61
CA GLY A 103 4.79 3.73 -10.78
C GLY A 103 5.07 4.60 -9.56
N ARG A 104 4.03 5.26 -9.01
CA ARG A 104 4.16 6.11 -7.83
C ARG A 104 4.56 5.33 -6.58
N PHE A 105 3.91 4.21 -6.31
CA PHE A 105 4.24 3.35 -5.16
C PHE A 105 5.61 2.66 -5.32
N LYS A 106 6.03 2.36 -6.55
CA LYS A 106 7.41 1.90 -6.83
C LYS A 106 8.44 2.97 -6.49
N GLN A 107 8.19 4.23 -6.85
CA GLN A 107 9.06 5.34 -6.45
C GLN A 107 9.12 5.49 -4.91
N LEU A 108 7.97 5.39 -4.22
CA LEU A 108 7.94 5.40 -2.75
C LEU A 108 8.74 4.25 -2.14
N ALA A 109 8.63 3.04 -2.70
CA ALA A 109 9.39 1.89 -2.23
C ALA A 109 10.90 2.13 -2.38
N MET A 110 11.34 2.69 -3.50
CA MET A 110 12.74 3.06 -3.72
C MET A 110 13.24 4.12 -2.72
N GLN A 111 12.46 5.19 -2.52
CA GLN A 111 12.78 6.24 -1.55
C GLN A 111 12.83 5.70 -0.12
N THR A 112 11.89 4.84 0.25
CA THR A 112 11.83 4.18 1.56
C THR A 112 13.05 3.29 1.79
N MET A 113 13.44 2.49 0.78
CA MET A 113 14.63 1.66 0.87
C MET A 113 15.91 2.50 1.01
N SER A 114 16.00 3.66 0.35
CA SER A 114 17.12 4.59 0.53
C SER A 114 17.16 5.10 1.96
N MET A 115 16.05 5.65 2.46
CA MET A 115 15.92 6.15 3.84
C MET A 115 16.33 5.07 4.87
N PHE A 116 15.83 3.84 4.71
CA PHE A 116 16.19 2.72 5.60
C PHE A 116 17.65 2.29 5.50
N ARG A 117 18.26 2.40 4.31
CA ARG A 117 19.68 2.14 4.12
C ARG A 117 20.54 3.18 4.83
N ASP A 118 20.13 4.45 4.77
CA ASP A 118 20.84 5.55 5.41
C ASP A 118 20.76 5.48 6.94
N GLU A 119 19.65 4.97 7.50
CA GLU A 119 19.50 4.73 8.94
C GLU A 119 20.41 3.61 9.48
N VAL A 120 20.61 2.55 8.70
CA VAL A 120 21.43 1.38 9.09
C VAL A 120 22.36 1.06 7.92
N PRO A 121 23.47 1.80 7.77
CA PRO A 121 24.46 1.52 6.74
C PRO A 121 25.07 0.14 6.99
N ILE A 122 25.33 -0.62 5.92
CA ILE A 122 26.20 -1.80 6.05
C ILE A 122 27.60 -1.24 6.24
N ILE A 123 28.12 -1.38 7.45
CA ILE A 123 29.55 -1.21 7.70
C ILE A 123 30.19 -2.46 7.11
N TRP A 124 30.87 -2.31 5.99
CA TRP A 124 31.83 -3.33 5.55
C TRP A 124 33.02 -3.16 6.47
N ASP A 125 33.26 -4.13 7.34
CA ASP A 125 34.54 -4.23 8.01
C ASP A 125 35.58 -4.35 6.90
N GLN A 126 36.41 -3.31 6.73
CA GLN A 126 37.58 -3.38 5.89
C GLN A 126 38.57 -4.29 6.64
N GLU A 127 38.62 -5.57 6.23
CA GLU A 127 39.73 -6.48 6.58
C GLU A 127 41.09 -5.88 6.17
#